data_AF-A0A3N0ZHC4-F1
#
_entry.id   AF-A0A3N0ZHC4-F1
#
_cell.length_a   1.000
_cell.length_b   1.000
_cell.length_c   1.000
_cell.angle_alpha   90.00
_cell.angle_beta   90.00
_cell.angle_gamma   90.00
#
_symmetry.space_group_name_H-M   'P 1'
#
loop_
_entity.id
_entity.type
_entity.pdbx_description
1 polymer ?
#
loop_
_entity_poly.entity_id
_entity_poly.type
_entity_poly.pdbx_seq_one_letter_code
_entity_poly.pdbx_strand_id
1 'polypeptide(L)'
;MEFLHFAFYFGLVIFLILVISKAIKIATAPVHLRWELYPVAHEKGKAHYGGSYLEEFEWWTKPLKKDLLGELWTMFQEIVLLKGVWEHNRSLWFGSAPFHYALYLYIASTLLIFLGLIFGVTPDNVDFQTSWFPQFLNILLWLASILGIIGAIVLLFKRIFDENLRLYSNPSHYFNILLIGMLYVTSLVWLLNSENAIGEFFGFYKSAFTFSSLPEIPVIGYIHLYLLSFFLFYLPFTHMTHFFMKYFTYHKVRWDDEPNFPNSKIRKRLMEQLNFPVQWSAPHIGADGRKTWVVIATSPLPIKENKNG
;
A
#
# COMPACT_ATOMS: atom_id res chain seq x y z
N MET A 1 10.74 -23.04 20.46
CA MET A 1 9.28 -22.91 20.65
C MET A 1 8.90 -21.49 21.05
N GLU A 2 9.48 -20.91 22.11
CA GLU A 2 9.23 -19.49 22.50
C GLU A 2 9.80 -18.46 21.51
N PHE A 3 10.92 -18.78 20.85
CA PHE A 3 11.58 -17.86 19.91
C PHE A 3 10.73 -17.53 18.68
N LEU A 4 9.85 -18.44 18.23
CA LEU A 4 8.98 -18.18 17.08
C LEU A 4 7.93 -17.12 17.42
N HIS A 5 7.28 -17.23 18.58
CA HIS A 5 6.35 -16.21 19.05
C HIS A 5 7.06 -14.87 19.23
N PHE A 6 8.25 -14.87 19.84
CA PHE A 6 9.06 -13.65 19.96
C PHE A 6 9.33 -13.01 18.58
N ALA A 7 9.82 -13.79 17.60
CA ALA A 7 10.11 -13.29 16.26
C ALA A 7 8.84 -12.73 15.57
N PHE A 8 7.72 -13.43 15.70
CA PHE A 8 6.44 -13.01 15.14
C PHE A 8 5.94 -11.70 15.77
N TYR A 9 5.89 -11.62 17.10
CA TYR A 9 5.47 -10.41 17.80
C TYR A 9 6.42 -9.24 17.53
N PHE A 10 7.74 -9.48 17.53
CA PHE A 10 8.72 -8.46 17.23
C PHE A 10 8.52 -7.90 15.81
N GLY A 11 8.40 -8.78 14.82
CA GLY A 11 8.13 -8.38 13.43
C GLY A 11 6.81 -7.62 13.29
N LEU A 12 5.74 -8.10 13.93
CA LEU A 12 4.42 -7.46 13.91
C LEU A 12 4.43 -6.08 14.57
N VAL A 13 5.06 -5.93 15.73
CA VAL A 13 5.13 -4.63 16.45
C VAL A 13 5.92 -3.62 15.62
N ILE A 14 7.09 -4.00 15.09
CA ILE A 14 7.90 -3.13 14.23
C ILE A 14 7.13 -2.74 12.96
N PHE A 15 6.45 -3.71 12.33
CA PHE A 15 5.56 -3.46 11.19
C PHE A 15 4.52 -2.38 11.51
N LEU A 16 3.76 -2.55 12.59
CA LEU A 16 2.69 -1.63 12.96
C LEU A 16 3.22 -0.23 13.28
N ILE A 17 4.26 -0.13 14.12
CA ILE A 17 4.85 1.16 14.52
C ILE A 17 5.33 1.93 13.29
N LEU A 18 6.08 1.27 12.40
CA LEU A 18 6.69 1.94 11.25
C LEU A 18 5.68 2.28 10.16
N VAL A 19 4.70 1.41 9.90
CA VAL A 19 3.62 1.72 8.94
C VAL A 19 2.80 2.90 9.43
N ILE A 20 2.38 2.91 10.71
CA ILE A 20 1.63 4.04 11.28
C ILE A 20 2.46 5.32 11.25
N SER A 21 3.73 5.26 11.66
CA SER A 21 4.64 6.41 11.62
C SER A 21 4.80 6.97 10.20
N LYS A 22 5.00 6.11 9.19
CA LYS A 22 5.06 6.53 7.78
C LYS A 22 3.75 7.10 7.28
N ALA A 23 2.62 6.48 7.61
CA ALA A 23 1.30 6.97 7.23
C ALA A 23 1.04 8.37 7.81
N ILE A 24 1.34 8.59 9.10
CA ILE A 24 1.22 9.90 9.74
C ILE A 24 2.16 10.91 9.08
N LYS A 25 3.43 10.55 8.87
CA LYS A 25 4.42 11.43 8.24
C LYS A 25 4.00 11.89 6.84
N ILE A 26 3.45 10.99 6.03
CA ILE A 26 3.01 11.34 4.66
C ILE A 26 1.67 12.09 4.70
N ALA A 27 0.74 11.71 5.57
CA ALA A 27 -0.54 12.40 5.72
C ALA A 27 -0.39 13.86 6.20
N THR A 28 0.67 14.14 6.96
CA THR A 28 1.03 15.47 7.50
C THR A 28 2.06 16.22 6.66
N ALA A 29 2.45 15.67 5.49
CA ALA A 29 3.36 16.34 4.59
C ALA A 29 2.78 17.69 4.07
N PRO A 30 3.64 18.64 3.66
CA PRO A 30 3.19 19.90 3.09
C PRO A 30 2.24 19.73 1.90
N VAL A 31 1.46 20.77 1.59
CA VAL A 31 0.53 20.76 0.45
C VAL A 31 1.36 20.58 -0.81
N HIS A 32 0.99 19.59 -1.62
CA HIS A 32 1.67 19.33 -2.87
C HIS A 32 1.24 20.33 -3.94
N LEU A 33 2.11 20.56 -4.92
CA LEU A 33 1.73 21.26 -6.14
C LEU A 33 0.96 20.29 -7.03
N ARG A 34 -0.36 20.44 -7.13
CA ARG A 34 -1.14 19.73 -8.16
C ARG A 34 -1.19 20.57 -9.42
N TRP A 35 -1.03 19.93 -10.56
CA TRP A 35 -1.25 20.49 -11.89
C TRP A 35 -2.59 19.99 -12.42
N GLU A 36 -3.71 20.55 -11.95
CA GLU A 36 -5.09 20.28 -12.41
C GLU A 36 -5.29 18.98 -13.22
N LEU A 37 -4.98 17.83 -12.61
CA LEU A 37 -4.96 16.54 -13.31
C LEU A 37 -6.38 16.00 -13.43
N TYR A 38 -6.85 15.79 -14.66
CA TYR A 38 -8.15 15.16 -14.96
C TYR A 38 -7.96 13.78 -15.60
N PRO A 39 -8.93 12.85 -15.47
CA PRO A 39 -10.18 12.97 -14.72
C PRO A 39 -9.98 12.98 -13.20
N VAL A 40 -10.85 13.71 -12.50
CA VAL A 40 -11.03 13.62 -11.04
C VAL A 40 -12.18 12.65 -10.76
N ALA A 41 -11.92 11.60 -9.98
CA ALA A 41 -12.87 10.49 -9.83
C ALA A 41 -14.17 10.89 -9.11
N HIS A 42 -14.10 11.86 -8.20
CA HIS A 42 -15.27 12.36 -7.46
C HIS A 42 -16.03 13.49 -8.19
N GLU A 43 -15.69 13.84 -9.44
CA GLU A 43 -16.42 14.89 -10.15
C GLU A 43 -17.78 14.36 -10.66
N LYS A 44 -18.85 14.73 -9.95
CA LYS A 44 -20.17 14.15 -10.16
C LYS A 44 -20.73 14.48 -11.55
N GLY A 45 -20.92 13.43 -12.35
CA GLY A 45 -21.51 13.52 -13.69
C GLY A 45 -20.53 13.93 -14.80
N LYS A 46 -19.29 14.29 -14.49
CA LYS A 46 -18.30 14.74 -15.49
C LYS A 46 -17.03 13.90 -15.55
N ALA A 47 -16.74 13.12 -14.50
CA ALA A 47 -15.56 12.25 -14.43
C ALA A 47 -15.40 11.32 -15.65
N HIS A 48 -16.50 10.87 -16.25
CA HIS A 48 -16.50 9.93 -17.38
C HIS A 48 -15.90 10.47 -18.68
N TYR A 49 -15.98 11.78 -18.92
CA TYR A 49 -15.35 12.45 -20.08
C TYR A 49 -14.13 13.29 -19.71
N GLY A 50 -13.71 13.24 -18.43
CA GLY A 50 -12.59 14.04 -17.94
C GLY A 50 -12.92 15.48 -17.63
N GLY A 51 -14.20 15.80 -17.46
CA GLY A 51 -14.63 17.17 -17.18
C GLY A 51 -14.41 17.64 -15.76
N SER A 52 -14.75 18.91 -15.53
CA SER A 52 -14.50 19.63 -14.27
C SER A 52 -15.66 20.53 -13.84
N TYR A 53 -15.72 20.87 -12.55
CA TYR A 53 -16.52 21.99 -12.07
C TYR A 53 -16.14 23.32 -12.75
N LEU A 54 -14.91 23.45 -13.27
CA LEU A 54 -14.43 24.63 -14.01
C LEU A 54 -15.21 24.88 -15.33
N GLU A 55 -15.91 23.88 -15.86
CA GLU A 55 -16.79 24.05 -17.04
C GLU A 55 -18.04 24.86 -16.73
N GLU A 56 -18.41 24.96 -15.46
CA GLU A 56 -19.59 25.71 -15.07
C GLU A 56 -19.28 27.20 -14.94
N PHE A 57 -20.10 28.02 -15.60
CA PHE A 57 -20.09 29.46 -15.37
C PHE A 57 -20.32 29.75 -13.89
N GLU A 58 -19.51 30.67 -13.34
CA GLU A 58 -19.49 31.05 -11.94
C GLU A 58 -19.45 29.86 -10.97
N TRP A 59 -18.68 28.81 -11.29
CA TRP A 59 -18.56 27.62 -10.45
C TRP A 59 -18.25 27.93 -8.98
N TRP A 60 -17.53 29.03 -8.70
CA TRP A 60 -17.16 29.45 -7.35
C TRP A 60 -18.35 29.92 -6.49
N THR A 61 -19.52 30.19 -7.07
CA THR A 61 -20.75 30.52 -6.34
C THR A 61 -21.62 29.29 -6.06
N LYS A 62 -21.29 28.14 -6.67
CA LYS A 62 -22.09 26.92 -6.61
C LYS A 62 -21.53 25.90 -5.61
N PRO A 63 -22.39 25.06 -5.01
CA PRO A 63 -21.92 23.97 -4.15
C PRO A 63 -21.21 22.90 -4.99
N LEU A 64 -19.98 22.56 -4.61
CA LEU A 64 -19.22 21.48 -5.22
C LEU A 64 -19.84 20.13 -4.87
N LYS A 65 -20.18 19.35 -5.89
CA LYS A 65 -20.79 18.02 -5.73
C LYS A 65 -19.72 16.95 -5.88
N LYS A 66 -19.35 16.30 -4.77
CA LYS A 66 -18.43 15.15 -4.79
C LYS A 66 -19.19 13.83 -4.89
N ASP A 67 -18.74 12.96 -5.76
CA ASP A 67 -19.19 11.57 -5.86
C ASP A 67 -18.19 10.63 -5.17
N LEU A 68 -18.34 10.50 -3.84
CA LEU A 68 -17.49 9.64 -3.03
C LEU A 68 -17.61 8.16 -3.42
N LEU A 69 -18.77 7.73 -3.93
CA LEU A 69 -18.96 6.36 -4.40
C LEU A 69 -18.17 6.12 -5.69
N GLY A 70 -18.19 7.08 -6.62
CA GLY A 70 -17.37 7.04 -7.84
C GLY A 70 -15.86 7.00 -7.54
N GLU A 71 -15.41 7.77 -6.55
CA GLU A 71 -14.03 7.75 -6.08
C GLU A 71 -13.62 6.39 -5.50
N LEU A 72 -14.42 5.86 -4.57
CA LEU A 72 -14.19 4.55 -3.96
C LEU A 72 -14.19 3.43 -5.00
N TRP A 73 -15.12 3.49 -5.96
CA TRP A 73 -15.18 2.52 -7.06
C TRP A 73 -13.93 2.59 -7.95
N THR A 74 -13.45 3.80 -8.26
CA THR A 74 -12.22 3.98 -9.04
C THR A 74 -11.00 3.44 -8.29
N MET A 75 -10.90 3.71 -6.98
CA MET A 75 -9.85 3.12 -6.13
C MET A 75 -9.93 1.59 -6.11
N PHE A 76 -11.12 1.03 -5.98
CA PHE A 76 -11.34 -0.40 -6.02
C PHE A 76 -10.82 -1.01 -7.33
N GLN A 77 -11.16 -0.43 -8.48
CA GLN A 77 -10.65 -0.90 -9.77
C GLN A 77 -9.11 -0.81 -9.87
N GLU A 78 -8.52 0.26 -9.35
CA GLU A 78 -7.08 0.46 -9.33
C GLU A 78 -6.32 -0.53 -8.45
N ILE A 79 -6.90 -0.91 -7.31
CA ILE A 79 -6.27 -1.78 -6.31
C ILE A 79 -6.59 -3.25 -6.60
N VAL A 80 -7.88 -3.58 -6.74
CA VAL A 80 -8.36 -4.96 -6.86
C VAL A 80 -8.23 -5.49 -8.27
N LEU A 81 -8.52 -4.70 -9.30
CA LEU A 81 -8.40 -5.16 -10.70
C LEU A 81 -7.04 -4.84 -11.32
N LEU A 82 -6.19 -4.08 -10.61
CA LEU A 82 -4.95 -3.52 -11.12
C LEU A 82 -5.16 -2.80 -12.47
N LYS A 83 -6.26 -2.04 -12.57
CA LYS A 83 -6.72 -1.41 -13.82
C LYS A 83 -5.62 -0.60 -14.52
N GLY A 84 -4.87 0.21 -13.79
CA GLY A 84 -3.76 0.97 -14.37
C GLY A 84 -2.69 0.10 -15.04
N VAL A 85 -2.38 -1.08 -14.47
CA VAL A 85 -1.44 -2.04 -15.08
C VAL A 85 -2.07 -2.67 -16.31
N TRP A 86 -3.36 -3.01 -16.27
CA TRP A 86 -4.07 -3.56 -17.42
C TRP A 86 -4.06 -2.61 -18.62
N GLU A 87 -4.35 -1.33 -18.39
CA GLU A 87 -4.46 -0.31 -19.44
C GLU A 87 -3.10 0.09 -20.03
N HIS A 88 -2.07 0.22 -19.20
CA HIS A 88 -0.77 0.77 -19.63
C HIS A 88 0.31 -0.30 -19.86
N ASN A 89 0.18 -1.49 -19.26
CA ASN A 89 1.13 -2.59 -19.43
C ASN A 89 0.45 -3.96 -19.23
N ARG A 90 -0.42 -4.32 -20.17
CA ARG A 90 -1.20 -5.57 -20.13
C ARG A 90 -0.34 -6.81 -20.00
N SER A 91 0.87 -6.81 -20.57
CA SER A 91 1.80 -7.92 -20.44
C SER A 91 2.22 -8.14 -18.98
N LEU A 92 2.55 -7.06 -18.25
CA LEU A 92 2.90 -7.11 -16.83
C LEU A 92 1.72 -7.51 -15.94
N TRP A 93 0.49 -7.24 -16.35
CA TRP A 93 -0.72 -7.59 -15.61
C TRP A 93 -0.83 -9.10 -15.37
N PHE A 94 -0.48 -9.95 -16.35
CA PHE A 94 -0.56 -11.41 -16.20
C PHE A 94 0.37 -12.00 -15.13
N GLY A 95 1.42 -11.29 -14.73
CA GLY A 95 2.19 -11.63 -13.53
C GLY A 95 1.69 -10.92 -12.27
N SER A 96 1.31 -9.65 -12.42
CA SER A 96 0.93 -8.79 -11.30
C SER A 96 -0.39 -9.22 -10.65
N ALA A 97 -1.42 -9.52 -11.45
CA ALA A 97 -2.73 -9.92 -10.96
C ALA A 97 -2.69 -11.19 -10.11
N PRO A 98 -2.17 -12.34 -10.59
CA PRO A 98 -2.11 -13.55 -9.75
C PRO A 98 -1.25 -13.35 -8.50
N PHE A 99 -0.15 -12.58 -8.59
CA PHE A 99 0.69 -12.26 -7.44
C PHE A 99 -0.05 -11.45 -6.36
N HIS A 100 -0.82 -10.43 -6.75
CA HIS A 100 -1.59 -9.62 -5.81
C HIS A 100 -2.84 -10.35 -5.29
N TYR A 101 -3.52 -11.11 -6.14
CA TYR A 101 -4.70 -11.86 -5.73
C TYR A 101 -4.34 -12.92 -4.71
N ALA A 102 -3.19 -13.57 -4.86
CA ALA A 102 -2.63 -14.44 -3.83
C ALA A 102 -2.40 -13.73 -2.50
N LEU A 103 -1.82 -12.51 -2.53
CA LEU A 103 -1.62 -11.70 -1.33
C LEU A 103 -2.96 -11.33 -0.68
N TYR A 104 -3.95 -10.92 -1.47
CA TYR A 104 -5.30 -10.61 -0.98
C TYR A 104 -5.97 -11.83 -0.36
N LEU A 105 -5.83 -13.00 -0.97
CA LEU A 105 -6.34 -14.26 -0.42
C LEU A 105 -5.66 -14.62 0.89
N TYR A 106 -4.33 -14.44 1.04
CA TYR A 106 -3.68 -14.65 2.34
C TYR A 106 -4.16 -13.70 3.43
N ILE A 107 -4.30 -12.41 3.10
CA ILE A 107 -4.81 -11.41 4.04
C ILE A 107 -6.24 -11.80 4.44
N ALA A 108 -7.10 -12.12 3.47
CA ALA A 108 -8.47 -12.55 3.71
C ALA A 108 -8.53 -13.83 4.57
N SER A 109 -7.75 -14.86 4.24
CA SER A 109 -7.68 -16.09 5.04
C SER A 109 -7.21 -15.82 6.47
N THR A 110 -6.22 -14.96 6.66
CA THR A 110 -5.73 -14.59 7.99
C THR A 110 -6.80 -13.84 8.79
N LEU A 111 -7.49 -12.87 8.17
CA LEU A 111 -8.60 -12.14 8.81
C LEU A 111 -9.78 -13.07 9.15
N LEU A 112 -10.09 -14.01 8.27
CA LEU A 112 -11.11 -15.03 8.52
C LEU A 112 -10.71 -15.95 9.68
N ILE A 113 -9.44 -16.37 9.78
CA ILE A 113 -8.96 -17.13 10.94
C ILE A 113 -9.19 -16.33 12.23
N PHE A 114 -8.80 -15.06 12.29
CA PHE A 114 -9.05 -14.21 13.46
C PHE A 114 -10.54 -14.07 13.77
N LEU A 115 -11.38 -13.89 12.75
CA LEU A 115 -12.83 -13.83 12.92
C LEU A 115 -13.38 -15.15 13.48
N GLY A 116 -12.89 -16.28 12.98
CA GLY A 116 -13.22 -17.61 13.49
C GLY A 116 -12.85 -17.75 14.97
N LEU A 117 -11.65 -17.30 15.37
CA LEU A 117 -11.22 -17.32 16.77
C LEU A 117 -12.13 -16.47 17.67
N ILE A 118 -12.57 -15.29 17.21
CA ILE A 118 -13.52 -14.43 17.94
C ILE A 118 -14.86 -15.14 18.15
N PHE A 119 -15.31 -15.93 17.17
CA PHE A 119 -16.53 -16.72 17.27
C PHE A 119 -16.33 -18.11 17.90
N GLY A 120 -15.16 -18.39 18.49
CA GLY A 120 -14.88 -19.65 19.18
C GLY A 120 -14.67 -20.86 18.25
N VAL A 121 -14.43 -20.64 16.96
CA VAL A 121 -14.01 -21.68 16.03
C VAL A 121 -12.55 -22.01 16.29
N THR A 122 -12.30 -23.18 16.87
CA THR A 122 -10.94 -23.64 17.18
C THR A 122 -10.73 -25.09 16.74
N PRO A 123 -9.47 -25.50 16.48
CA PRO A 123 -9.13 -26.88 16.13
C PRO A 123 -9.51 -27.92 17.20
N ASP A 124 -9.72 -27.48 18.45
CA ASP A 124 -10.08 -28.37 19.56
C ASP A 124 -11.57 -28.78 19.53
N ASN A 125 -12.38 -28.12 18.70
CA ASN A 125 -13.79 -28.46 18.52
C ASN A 125 -13.90 -29.72 17.66
N VAL A 126 -14.70 -30.70 18.10
CA VAL A 126 -14.86 -32.00 17.41
C VAL A 126 -15.30 -31.84 15.95
N ASP A 127 -16.13 -30.84 15.66
CA ASP A 127 -16.67 -30.59 14.31
C ASP A 127 -15.77 -29.67 13.44
N PHE A 128 -14.59 -29.27 13.91
CA PHE A 128 -13.74 -28.33 13.18
C PHE A 128 -13.38 -28.87 11.79
N GLN A 129 -12.85 -30.10 11.72
CA GLN A 129 -12.39 -30.70 10.47
C GLN A 129 -13.52 -31.12 9.52
N THR A 130 -14.78 -31.15 9.99
CA THR A 130 -15.97 -31.52 9.21
C THR A 130 -16.90 -30.35 8.93
N SER A 131 -16.59 -29.16 9.46
CA SER A 131 -17.31 -27.91 9.17
C SER A 131 -17.24 -27.56 7.68
N TRP A 132 -17.76 -26.40 7.26
CA TRP A 132 -17.51 -25.87 5.91
C TRP A 132 -16.37 -24.82 5.92
N PHE A 133 -16.09 -24.25 7.09
CA PHE A 133 -15.26 -23.07 7.23
C PHE A 133 -13.75 -23.36 7.07
N PRO A 134 -13.15 -24.36 7.75
CA PRO A 134 -11.75 -24.74 7.50
C PRO A 134 -11.48 -25.25 6.07
N GLN A 135 -12.47 -25.86 5.42
CA GLN A 135 -12.44 -26.38 4.06
C GLN A 135 -12.47 -25.23 3.06
N PHE A 136 -13.30 -24.22 3.33
CA PHE A 136 -13.28 -22.97 2.58
C PHE A 136 -11.90 -22.30 2.70
N LEU A 137 -11.35 -22.19 3.91
CA LEU A 137 -10.00 -21.66 4.12
C LEU A 137 -8.91 -22.48 3.44
N ASN A 138 -9.04 -23.80 3.41
CA ASN A 138 -8.17 -24.69 2.66
C ASN A 138 -8.15 -24.31 1.18
N ILE A 139 -9.32 -24.19 0.55
CA ILE A 139 -9.43 -23.78 -0.85
C ILE A 139 -8.78 -22.41 -1.08
N LEU A 140 -9.02 -21.44 -0.21
CA LEU A 140 -8.42 -20.11 -0.35
C LEU A 140 -6.88 -20.15 -0.25
N LEU A 141 -6.31 -20.91 0.70
CA LEU A 141 -4.86 -21.02 0.87
C LEU A 141 -4.19 -21.79 -0.28
N TRP A 142 -4.85 -22.81 -0.83
CA TRP A 142 -4.40 -23.49 -2.04
C TRP A 142 -4.37 -22.54 -3.24
N LEU A 143 -5.46 -21.80 -3.48
CA LEU A 143 -5.54 -20.80 -4.54
C LEU A 143 -4.50 -19.70 -4.36
N ALA A 144 -4.34 -19.19 -3.14
CA ALA A 144 -3.34 -18.18 -2.81
C ALA A 144 -1.93 -18.68 -3.14
N SER A 145 -1.58 -19.88 -2.68
CA SER A 145 -0.24 -20.42 -2.85
C SER A 145 0.08 -20.67 -4.34
N ILE A 146 -0.85 -21.26 -5.10
CA ILE A 146 -0.66 -21.56 -6.53
C ILE A 146 -0.58 -20.27 -7.36
N LEU A 147 -1.55 -19.36 -7.21
CA LEU A 147 -1.55 -18.08 -7.94
C LEU A 147 -0.31 -17.25 -7.59
N GLY A 148 0.08 -17.25 -6.32
CA GLY A 148 1.22 -16.50 -5.83
C GLY A 148 2.53 -16.97 -6.43
N ILE A 149 2.74 -18.29 -6.51
CA ILE A 149 3.91 -18.89 -7.16
C ILE A 149 3.94 -18.54 -8.65
N ILE A 150 2.82 -18.72 -9.37
CA ILE A 150 2.74 -18.38 -10.80
C ILE A 150 3.06 -16.90 -11.01
N GLY A 151 2.43 -16.02 -10.24
CA GLY A 151 2.68 -14.58 -10.30
C GLY A 151 4.12 -14.21 -9.98
N ALA A 152 4.71 -14.81 -8.95
CA ALA A 152 6.09 -14.55 -8.56
C ALA A 152 7.08 -14.98 -9.65
N ILE A 153 6.89 -16.15 -10.25
CA ILE A 153 7.72 -16.64 -11.36
C ILE A 153 7.61 -15.71 -12.57
N VAL A 154 6.40 -15.36 -12.99
CA VAL A 154 6.18 -14.48 -14.15
C VAL A 154 6.78 -13.09 -13.91
N LEU A 155 6.58 -12.51 -12.72
CA LEU A 155 7.15 -11.20 -12.39
C LEU A 155 8.67 -11.23 -12.31
N LEU A 156 9.24 -12.28 -11.71
CA LEU A 156 10.69 -12.43 -11.62
C LEU A 156 11.29 -12.59 -13.02
N PHE A 157 10.70 -13.45 -13.85
CA PHE A 157 11.11 -13.65 -15.24
C PHE A 157 11.07 -12.33 -16.01
N LYS A 158 9.94 -11.60 -15.95
CA LYS A 158 9.83 -10.28 -16.58
C LYS A 158 10.89 -9.31 -16.11
N ARG A 159 11.18 -9.25 -14.81
CA ARG A 159 12.17 -8.34 -14.27
C ARG A 159 13.61 -8.69 -14.67
N ILE A 160 13.89 -9.96 -14.98
CA ILE A 160 15.21 -10.43 -15.44
C ILE A 160 15.37 -10.17 -16.94
N PHE A 161 14.35 -10.47 -17.75
CA PHE A 161 14.47 -10.55 -19.20
C PHE A 161 13.89 -9.37 -19.97
N ASP A 162 12.95 -8.62 -19.41
CA ASP A 162 12.44 -7.40 -20.04
C ASP A 162 13.41 -6.25 -19.79
N GLU A 163 14.12 -5.82 -20.82
CA GLU A 163 15.12 -4.76 -20.75
C GLU A 163 14.54 -3.45 -20.19
N ASN A 164 13.31 -3.11 -20.58
CA ASN A 164 12.65 -1.89 -20.12
C ASN A 164 12.38 -1.95 -18.61
N LEU A 165 12.05 -3.12 -18.07
CA LEU A 165 11.86 -3.28 -16.62
C LEU A 165 13.18 -3.39 -15.87
N ARG A 166 14.18 -4.03 -16.47
CA ARG A 166 15.49 -4.24 -15.85
C ARG A 166 16.22 -2.92 -15.62
N LEU A 167 16.12 -1.96 -16.54
CA LEU A 167 16.72 -0.63 -16.42
C LEU A 167 16.24 0.16 -15.19
N TYR A 168 14.99 -0.09 -14.74
CA TYR A 168 14.41 0.54 -13.55
C TYR A 168 14.37 -0.40 -12.34
N SER A 169 15.13 -1.51 -12.37
CA SER A 169 15.15 -2.50 -11.30
C SER A 169 16.40 -2.40 -10.43
N ASN A 170 16.22 -2.38 -9.12
CA ASN A 170 17.30 -2.50 -8.14
C ASN A 170 17.26 -3.89 -7.47
N PRO A 171 18.33 -4.32 -6.76
CA PRO A 171 18.38 -5.64 -6.12
C PRO A 171 17.21 -5.91 -5.16
N SER A 172 16.70 -4.88 -4.48
CA SER A 172 15.56 -5.03 -3.57
C SER A 172 14.29 -5.50 -4.30
N HIS A 173 14.09 -5.12 -5.56
CA HIS A 173 12.92 -5.54 -6.33
C HIS A 173 12.91 -7.06 -6.58
N TYR A 174 14.08 -7.66 -6.83
CA TYR A 174 14.21 -9.11 -7.00
C TYR A 174 14.04 -9.82 -5.66
N PHE A 175 14.71 -9.32 -4.62
CA PHE A 175 14.60 -9.87 -3.27
C PHE A 175 13.15 -9.86 -2.75
N ASN A 176 12.41 -8.78 -2.96
CA ASN A 176 11.01 -8.66 -2.54
C ASN A 176 10.12 -9.71 -3.21
N ILE A 177 10.28 -9.92 -4.53
CA ILE A 177 9.52 -10.95 -5.27
C ILE A 177 9.89 -12.35 -4.76
N LEU A 178 11.18 -12.61 -4.54
CA LEU A 178 11.64 -13.89 -4.01
C LEU A 178 11.13 -14.15 -2.59
N LEU A 179 11.18 -13.15 -1.71
CA LEU A 179 10.73 -13.26 -0.32
C LEU A 179 9.24 -13.61 -0.24
N ILE A 180 8.39 -12.87 -0.97
CA ILE A 180 6.95 -13.16 -1.02
C ILE A 180 6.69 -14.49 -1.76
N GLY A 181 7.43 -14.75 -2.85
CA GLY A 181 7.40 -16.03 -3.57
C GLY A 181 7.67 -17.22 -2.64
N MET A 182 8.65 -17.11 -1.76
CA MET A 182 8.98 -18.13 -0.77
C MET A 182 7.88 -18.32 0.28
N LEU A 183 7.12 -17.29 0.64
CA LEU A 183 5.92 -17.45 1.48
C LEU A 183 4.84 -18.28 0.77
N TYR A 184 4.63 -18.06 -0.54
CA TYR A 184 3.72 -18.89 -1.33
C TYR A 184 4.21 -20.34 -1.45
N VAL A 185 5.50 -20.54 -1.72
CA VAL A 185 6.09 -21.89 -1.82
C VAL A 185 6.01 -22.63 -0.50
N THR A 186 6.43 -22.02 0.61
CA THR A 186 6.44 -22.68 1.92
C THR A 186 5.04 -23.04 2.41
N SER A 187 4.04 -22.20 2.13
CA SER A 187 2.64 -22.54 2.40
C SER A 187 2.14 -23.69 1.52
N LEU A 188 2.44 -23.69 0.21
CA LEU A 188 2.06 -24.81 -0.66
C LEU A 188 2.69 -26.12 -0.18
N VAL A 189 3.98 -26.10 0.15
CA VAL A 189 4.69 -27.27 0.70
C VAL A 189 4.06 -27.68 2.03
N TRP A 190 3.66 -26.73 2.88
CA TRP A 190 2.96 -27.05 4.11
C TRP A 190 1.61 -27.76 3.85
N LEU A 191 0.78 -27.22 2.96
CA LEU A 191 -0.51 -27.82 2.57
C LEU A 191 -0.36 -29.20 1.93
N LEU A 192 0.74 -29.46 1.21
CA LEU A 192 1.04 -30.76 0.60
C LEU A 192 1.53 -31.81 1.60
N ASN A 193 2.14 -31.39 2.71
CA ASN A 193 2.84 -32.29 3.64
C ASN A 193 2.15 -32.43 5.01
N SER A 194 1.04 -31.73 5.25
CA SER A 194 0.23 -31.90 6.46
C SER A 194 -1.24 -32.11 6.12
N GLU A 195 -1.80 -33.22 6.61
CA GLU A 195 -3.23 -33.53 6.54
C GLU A 195 -4.08 -32.55 7.37
N ASN A 196 -3.47 -31.87 8.35
CA ASN A 196 -4.13 -30.91 9.25
C ASN A 196 -3.55 -29.49 9.13
N ALA A 197 -3.00 -29.12 7.96
CA ALA A 197 -2.35 -27.82 7.76
C ALA A 197 -3.22 -26.63 8.22
N ILE A 198 -4.53 -26.68 7.97
CA ILE A 198 -5.46 -25.62 8.40
C ILE A 198 -5.59 -25.57 9.92
N GLY A 199 -5.73 -26.71 10.59
CA GLY A 199 -5.75 -26.78 12.04
C GLY A 199 -4.46 -26.25 12.66
N GLU A 200 -3.32 -26.52 12.02
CA GLU A 200 -2.00 -26.01 12.45
C GLU A 200 -1.87 -24.49 12.27
N PHE A 201 -2.32 -23.94 11.14
CA PHE A 201 -2.41 -22.48 10.94
C PHE A 201 -3.29 -21.84 12.02
N PHE A 202 -4.50 -22.38 12.25
CA PHE A 202 -5.39 -21.91 13.32
C PHE A 202 -4.74 -22.02 14.69
N GLY A 203 -4.09 -23.14 14.99
CA GLY A 203 -3.41 -23.38 16.25
C GLY A 203 -2.31 -22.35 16.50
N PHE A 204 -1.52 -22.01 15.48
CA PHE A 204 -0.52 -20.95 15.58
C PHE A 204 -1.18 -19.61 15.91
N TYR A 205 -2.17 -19.16 15.12
CA TYR A 205 -2.82 -17.87 15.35
C TYR A 205 -3.58 -17.82 16.68
N LYS A 206 -4.20 -18.93 17.09
CA LYS A 206 -4.81 -19.09 18.42
C LYS A 206 -3.74 -18.87 19.49
N SER A 207 -2.62 -19.60 19.43
CA SER A 207 -1.55 -19.47 20.41
C SER A 207 -0.98 -18.05 20.50
N ALA A 208 -0.83 -17.39 19.35
CA ALA A 208 -0.38 -16.01 19.27
C ALA A 208 -1.43 -15.01 19.81
N PHE A 209 -2.72 -15.28 19.63
CA PHE A 209 -3.81 -14.42 20.10
C PHE A 209 -4.08 -14.58 21.59
N THR A 210 -3.99 -15.80 22.12
CA THR A 210 -4.25 -16.12 23.54
C THR A 210 -2.99 -16.14 24.40
N PHE A 211 -1.81 -15.83 23.83
CA PHE A 211 -0.51 -15.90 24.50
C PHE A 211 -0.26 -17.26 25.18
N SER A 212 -0.66 -18.34 24.51
CA SER A 212 -0.49 -19.71 25.00
C SER A 212 0.66 -20.43 24.31
N SER A 213 1.02 -21.62 24.79
CA SER A 213 2.08 -22.43 24.19
C SER A 213 1.83 -22.70 22.70
N LEU A 214 2.91 -22.69 21.92
CA LEU A 214 2.88 -23.04 20.50
C LEU A 214 2.45 -24.51 20.34
N PRO A 215 1.46 -24.83 19.48
CA PRO A 215 1.14 -26.21 19.16
C PRO A 215 2.28 -26.87 18.36
N GLU A 216 2.27 -28.19 18.32
CA GLU A 216 3.17 -28.92 17.43
C GLU A 216 2.78 -28.66 15.96
N ILE A 217 3.75 -28.19 15.18
CA ILE A 217 3.61 -27.93 13.75
C ILE A 217 4.80 -28.57 13.02
N PRO A 218 4.66 -28.95 11.74
CA PRO A 218 5.77 -29.53 10.99
C PRO A 218 6.90 -28.51 10.77
N VAL A 219 8.10 -29.01 10.46
CA VAL A 219 9.29 -28.17 10.19
C VAL A 219 9.02 -27.09 9.15
N ILE A 220 8.28 -27.41 8.09
CA ILE A 220 7.89 -26.43 7.07
C ILE A 220 7.04 -25.29 7.62
N GLY A 221 6.20 -25.56 8.62
CA GLY A 221 5.42 -24.54 9.33
C GLY A 221 6.30 -23.56 10.09
N TYR A 222 7.33 -24.05 10.79
CA TYR A 222 8.32 -23.16 11.41
C TYR A 222 9.03 -22.28 10.38
N ILE A 223 9.48 -22.86 9.26
CA ILE A 223 10.15 -22.11 8.19
C ILE A 223 9.22 -21.02 7.65
N HIS A 224 7.97 -21.37 7.34
CA HIS A 224 6.97 -20.43 6.84
C HIS A 224 6.74 -19.27 7.83
N LEU A 225 6.59 -19.57 9.11
CA LEU A 225 6.28 -18.56 10.14
C LEU A 225 7.48 -17.68 10.49
N TYR A 226 8.72 -18.20 10.47
CA TYR A 226 9.91 -17.36 10.57
C TYR A 226 10.06 -16.44 9.34
N LEU A 227 9.78 -16.96 8.14
CA LEU A 227 9.78 -16.17 6.92
C LEU A 227 8.72 -15.07 6.96
N LEU A 228 7.52 -15.37 7.48
CA LEU A 228 6.44 -14.41 7.69
C LEU A 228 6.85 -13.33 8.71
N SER A 229 7.44 -13.75 9.83
CA SER A 229 7.94 -12.85 10.86
C SER A 229 8.99 -11.88 10.31
N PHE A 230 9.94 -12.40 9.52
CA PHE A 230 10.93 -11.60 8.84
C PHE A 230 10.30 -10.67 7.79
N PHE A 231 9.34 -11.16 7.00
CA PHE A 231 8.61 -10.33 6.04
C PHE A 231 7.89 -9.16 6.71
N LEU A 232 7.19 -9.39 7.82
CA LEU A 232 6.52 -8.32 8.59
C LEU A 232 7.54 -7.28 9.07
N PHE A 233 8.64 -7.72 9.66
CA PHE A 233 9.74 -6.84 10.08
C PHE A 233 10.31 -6.01 8.91
N TYR A 234 10.55 -6.65 7.77
CA TYR A 234 11.23 -6.05 6.62
C TYR A 234 10.33 -5.13 5.80
N LEU A 235 9.06 -5.48 5.62
CA LEU A 235 8.05 -4.77 4.81
C LEU A 235 8.07 -3.24 4.96
N PRO A 236 8.04 -2.63 6.17
CA PRO A 236 7.98 -1.18 6.32
C PRO A 236 9.24 -0.45 5.82
N PHE A 237 10.36 -1.14 5.62
CA PHE A 237 11.62 -0.56 5.15
C PHE A 237 11.76 -0.54 3.62
N THR A 238 10.74 -1.02 2.89
CA THR A 238 10.84 -1.26 1.44
C THR A 238 9.89 -0.39 0.63
N HIS A 239 10.04 -0.46 -0.70
CA HIS A 239 9.06 0.10 -1.66
C HIS A 239 7.71 -0.63 -1.66
N MET A 240 7.59 -1.78 -0.97
CA MET A 240 6.33 -2.51 -0.88
C MET A 240 5.26 -1.77 -0.07
N THR A 241 5.62 -0.72 0.68
CA THR A 241 4.66 0.16 1.38
C THR A 241 3.72 0.93 0.45
N HIS A 242 3.86 0.79 -0.88
CA HIS A 242 2.93 1.35 -1.86
C HIS A 242 1.46 0.95 -1.61
N PHE A 243 1.18 -0.17 -0.94
CA PHE A 243 -0.19 -0.61 -0.63
C PHE A 243 -1.02 0.45 0.12
N PHE A 244 -0.39 1.27 0.98
CA PHE A 244 -1.04 2.43 1.61
C PHE A 244 -0.48 3.76 1.08
N MET A 245 0.81 3.81 0.72
CA MET A 245 1.42 5.06 0.26
C MET A 245 0.82 5.55 -1.06
N LYS A 246 0.42 4.65 -1.98
CA LYS A 246 -0.22 5.01 -3.27
C LYS A 246 -1.44 5.90 -3.05
N TYR A 247 -2.20 5.69 -1.97
CA TYR A 247 -3.31 6.58 -1.65
C TYR A 247 -2.82 8.03 -1.44
N PHE A 248 -1.85 8.23 -0.57
CA PHE A 248 -1.38 9.58 -0.23
C PHE A 248 -0.56 10.24 -1.35
N THR A 249 0.29 9.49 -2.03
CA THR A 249 1.25 10.04 -2.99
C THR A 249 0.77 10.03 -4.43
N TYR A 250 -0.33 9.32 -4.73
CA TYR A 250 -0.88 9.23 -6.08
C TYR A 250 -2.37 9.58 -6.12
N HIS A 251 -3.25 8.83 -5.43
CA HIS A 251 -4.69 9.08 -5.52
C HIS A 251 -5.09 10.45 -4.98
N LYS A 252 -4.64 10.77 -3.76
CA LYS A 252 -4.88 12.08 -3.14
C LYS A 252 -4.31 13.20 -4.02
N VAL A 253 -3.07 13.08 -4.49
CA VAL A 253 -2.46 14.11 -5.36
C VAL A 253 -3.23 14.30 -6.67
N ARG A 254 -3.62 13.20 -7.31
CA ARG A 254 -4.35 13.21 -8.59
C ARG A 254 -5.72 13.87 -8.44
N TRP A 255 -6.41 13.58 -7.35
CA TRP A 255 -7.79 14.01 -7.14
C TRP A 255 -7.95 15.25 -6.26
N ASP A 256 -6.89 15.79 -5.65
CA ASP A 256 -7.00 16.97 -4.77
C ASP A 256 -7.33 18.25 -5.56
N ASP A 257 -8.63 18.52 -5.69
CA ASP A 257 -9.20 19.65 -6.43
C ASP A 257 -9.80 20.71 -5.52
N GLU A 258 -9.42 20.72 -4.23
CA GLU A 258 -9.95 21.67 -3.25
C GLU A 258 -9.57 23.12 -3.64
N PRO A 259 -10.55 24.00 -3.94
CA PRO A 259 -10.26 25.38 -4.29
C PRO A 259 -9.82 26.19 -3.07
N ASN A 260 -8.90 27.15 -3.31
CA ASN A 260 -8.33 28.00 -2.27
C ASN A 260 -9.24 29.18 -1.89
N PHE A 261 -10.39 28.91 -1.28
CA PHE A 261 -11.27 29.98 -0.77
C PHE A 261 -10.70 30.68 0.48
N PRO A 262 -11.04 31.96 0.75
CA PRO A 262 -10.46 32.73 1.86
C PRO A 262 -10.53 32.06 3.24
N ASN A 263 -11.62 31.32 3.54
CA ASN A 263 -11.84 30.65 4.83
C ASN A 263 -11.62 29.13 4.78
N SER A 264 -11.00 28.61 3.73
CA SER A 264 -10.80 27.17 3.53
C SER A 264 -9.67 26.59 4.40
N LYS A 265 -9.69 25.26 4.59
CA LYS A 265 -8.61 24.55 5.28
C LYS A 265 -7.32 24.58 4.48
N ILE A 266 -7.42 24.48 3.14
CA ILE A 266 -6.27 24.58 2.24
C ILE A 266 -5.57 25.94 2.35
N ARG A 267 -6.32 27.05 2.44
CA ARG A 267 -5.76 28.40 2.65
C ARG A 267 -4.92 28.48 3.91
N LYS A 268 -5.44 27.96 5.03
CA LYS A 268 -4.72 27.95 6.32
C LYS A 268 -3.39 27.20 6.22
N ARG A 269 -3.41 25.99 5.65
CA ARG A 269 -2.19 25.19 5.43
C ARG A 269 -1.18 25.86 4.50
N LEU A 270 -1.65 26.50 3.42
CA LEU A 270 -0.79 27.25 2.51
C LEU A 270 -0.14 28.44 3.23
N MET A 271 -0.89 29.19 4.04
CA MET A 271 -0.32 30.30 4.82
C MET A 271 0.71 29.84 5.84
N GLU A 272 0.48 28.72 6.53
CA GLU A 272 1.47 28.09 7.41
C GLU A 272 2.76 27.73 6.65
N GLN A 273 2.61 27.12 5.47
CA GLN A 273 3.75 26.68 4.64
C GLN A 273 4.50 27.83 3.99
N LEU A 274 3.82 28.93 3.66
CA LEU A 274 4.45 30.14 3.15
C LEU A 274 5.37 30.80 4.20
N ASN A 275 5.17 30.50 5.49
CA ASN A 275 6.09 30.93 6.56
C ASN A 275 7.32 30.03 6.71
N PHE A 276 7.45 28.94 5.95
CA PHE A 276 8.65 28.11 6.00
C PHE A 276 9.87 28.84 5.42
N PRO A 277 11.04 28.77 6.08
CA PRO A 277 12.27 29.37 5.57
C PRO A 277 12.77 28.60 4.34
N VAL A 278 13.22 29.33 3.33
CA VAL A 278 13.95 28.79 2.19
C VAL A 278 15.40 28.63 2.60
N GLN A 279 15.78 27.44 3.07
CA GLN A 279 17.09 27.16 3.68
C GLN A 279 18.27 27.11 2.69
N TRP A 280 17.99 27.21 1.39
CA TRP A 280 18.99 27.25 0.32
C TRP A 280 19.12 28.66 -0.24
N SER A 281 20.31 28.97 -0.79
CA SER A 281 20.56 30.25 -1.44
C SER A 281 20.22 30.17 -2.93
N ALA A 282 19.44 31.15 -3.39
CA ALA A 282 19.19 31.40 -4.80
C ALA A 282 18.96 32.90 -5.03
N PRO A 283 20.04 33.62 -5.35
CA PRO A 283 19.98 35.07 -5.54
C PRO A 283 18.96 35.53 -6.59
N HIS A 284 18.72 34.73 -7.63
CA HIS A 284 17.79 35.07 -8.72
C HIS A 284 16.31 35.15 -8.30
N ILE A 285 15.94 34.57 -7.16
CA ILE A 285 14.61 34.74 -6.53
C ILE A 285 14.71 35.45 -5.18
N GLY A 286 15.88 36.00 -4.84
CA GLY A 286 16.10 36.70 -3.57
C GLY A 286 16.15 35.80 -2.33
N ALA A 287 16.30 34.48 -2.50
CA ALA A 287 16.47 33.53 -1.41
C ALA A 287 17.92 33.54 -0.89
N ASP A 288 18.08 33.76 0.41
CA ASP A 288 19.36 33.94 1.10
C ASP A 288 19.64 32.86 2.16
N GLY A 289 18.85 31.78 2.17
CA GLY A 289 18.94 30.73 3.19
C GLY A 289 18.15 31.01 4.47
N ARG A 290 17.52 32.19 4.62
CA ARG A 290 16.82 32.60 5.84
C ARG A 290 15.40 33.09 5.58
N LYS A 291 15.17 33.78 4.47
CA LYS A 291 13.84 34.32 4.13
C LYS A 291 12.81 33.22 3.96
N THR A 292 11.59 33.51 4.41
CA THR A 292 10.41 32.67 4.20
C THR A 292 9.87 32.79 2.78
N TRP A 293 9.09 31.81 2.33
CA TRP A 293 8.39 31.88 1.05
C TRP A 293 7.48 33.11 0.91
N VAL A 294 6.78 33.55 1.96
CA VAL A 294 5.92 34.74 1.91
C VAL A 294 6.71 36.01 1.61
N VAL A 295 7.87 36.17 2.26
CA VAL A 295 8.77 37.31 2.00
C VAL A 295 9.28 37.25 0.57
N ILE A 296 9.74 36.10 0.11
CA ILE A 296 10.26 35.94 -1.26
C ILE A 296 9.19 36.24 -2.31
N ALA A 297 7.96 35.73 -2.13
CA ALA A 297 6.87 35.89 -3.08
C ALA A 297 6.24 37.29 -3.09
N THR A 298 6.39 38.07 -2.00
CA THR A 298 5.86 39.44 -1.91
C THR A 298 6.94 40.53 -2.08
N SER A 299 8.22 40.15 -2.10
CA SER A 299 9.32 41.07 -2.36
C SER A 299 9.47 41.33 -3.87
N PRO A 300 9.92 42.53 -4.27
CA PRO A 300 10.36 42.77 -5.64
C PRO A 300 11.44 41.76 -6.04
N LEU A 301 11.43 41.33 -7.31
CA LEU A 301 12.51 40.51 -7.85
C LEU A 301 13.83 41.28 -7.74
N PRO A 302 14.93 40.61 -7.33
CA PRO A 302 16.23 41.24 -7.31
C PRO A 302 16.58 41.73 -8.72
N ILE A 303 16.99 43.00 -8.81
CA ILE A 303 17.43 43.61 -10.06
C ILE A 303 18.68 42.83 -10.50
N LYS A 304 18.68 42.31 -11.74
CA LYS A 304 19.90 41.74 -12.34
C LYS A 304 20.99 42.80 -12.23
N GLU A 305 22.07 42.50 -11.50
CA GLU A 305 23.28 43.31 -11.64
C GLU A 305 23.65 43.31 -13.11
N ASN A 306 23.63 44.50 -13.74
CA ASN A 306 24.22 44.67 -15.05
C ASN A 306 25.66 44.22 -14.94
N LYS A 307 26.01 43.11 -15.60
CA LYS A 307 27.39 42.74 -15.86
C LYS A 307 27.97 43.73 -16.87
N ASN A 308 28.17 44.97 -16.43
CA ASN A 308 28.98 45.96 -17.11
C ASN A 308 30.34 45.93 -16.42
N GLY A 309 31.17 44.99 -16.88
CA GLY A 309 32.58 44.85 -16.55
C GLY A 309 33.26 44.17 -17.73
#